data_AF-A0A1P8EG78-F1
#
_entry.id   AF-A0A1P8EG78-F1
#
_cell.length_a   1.000
_cell.length_b   1.000
_cell.length_c   1.000
_cell.angle_alpha   90.00
_cell.angle_beta   90.00
_cell.angle_gamma   90.00
#
_symmetry.space_group_name_H-M   'P 1'
#
loop_
_entity.id
_entity.type
_entity.pdbx_description
1 polymer ?
#
loop_
_entity_poly.entity_id
_entity_poly.type
_entity_poly.pdbx_seq_one_letter_code
_entity_poly.pdbx_strand_id
1 'polypeptide(L)'
;MGQTFNITTPDSVDTTKRVFPQTGVSNLKVIKNGEYKKVGLWINGTTVIASRPLKIVGGKFTGLLSTGVVQNVVPAVVPVIDSTTVTLPNSTWNYLEVTIDDNKPFAYITMNYFVGDICVAGGTEDTEALIDYLSRPYFVGSLNGMFSNNRKIRYDLTKWNVNPVTNMQSTFFNNIKFNQEIGNWDVSNTNAFRQTFSGATSFNKPLANWNVSSATSFYGLFAGATSFNQDINSWNVGTATDFAAMFQNAISFNKPLSNWNMSKAFVTTSMFLGATNFNQDIGSWNVSNVSNMSRMFESALAFNQDLNNWNVGNVNDFSSMFRFAKSFNKPVSNWNMSKATTVNGIFFGALPFDQEVNTWNLSNCTSFGSIFRETSFNRSLSNWDVSKGTEFGGVFWLNSKFNQPLSMWNVSSATNMPYMFQQATAFNQDISNWNISKVTDMSNMFNGATSYNQDLSAWCTKFNINVNLANFLDNSGMSAANYSAFLNALWADIGTTRQGAWIARTTAKILGAVNLKYNSTAAAARASLIANGWTITDGGQAA
;
A
#
# COMPACT_ATOMS: atom_id res chain seq x y z
N MET A 1 -15.14 -19.96 36.12
CA MET A 1 -15.01 -18.99 37.24
C MET A 1 -13.56 -18.53 37.26
N GLY A 2 -13.29 -17.33 36.75
CA GLY A 2 -11.95 -16.78 36.64
C GLY A 2 -11.43 -16.34 38.01
N GLN A 3 -10.17 -16.65 38.29
CA GLN A 3 -9.52 -16.28 39.55
C GLN A 3 -8.42 -15.23 39.30
N THR A 4 -8.17 -14.38 40.30
CA THR A 4 -7.49 -13.07 40.22
C THR A 4 -6.07 -13.12 40.81
N PHE A 5 -5.06 -12.51 40.20
CA PHE A 5 -3.68 -12.47 40.74
C PHE A 5 -3.33 -11.05 41.20
N ASN A 6 -3.43 -10.70 42.49
CA ASN A 6 -3.10 -9.34 42.96
C ASN A 6 -1.58 -9.10 43.08
N ILE A 7 -1.07 -8.09 42.38
CA ILE A 7 0.31 -7.58 42.51
C ILE A 7 0.28 -6.33 43.40
N THR A 8 1.00 -6.35 44.52
CA THR A 8 1.14 -5.20 45.44
C THR A 8 2.62 -4.90 45.72
N THR A 9 3.02 -3.63 45.69
CA THR A 9 4.33 -3.18 46.18
C THR A 9 4.20 -2.69 47.64
N PRO A 10 5.09 -3.08 48.58
CA PRO A 10 5.08 -2.51 49.93
C PRO A 10 5.55 -1.05 49.91
N ASP A 11 4.83 -0.23 50.65
CA ASP A 11 4.97 1.20 50.94
C ASP A 11 6.40 1.80 50.91
N SER A 12 6.55 2.94 50.20
CA SER A 12 7.51 4.07 50.43
C SER A 12 7.97 4.83 49.16
N VAL A 13 7.33 4.67 48.01
CA VAL A 13 7.67 5.45 46.79
C VAL A 13 6.65 6.58 46.58
N ASP A 14 7.14 7.82 46.45
CA ASP A 14 6.38 9.03 46.13
C ASP A 14 5.35 8.75 45.00
N THR A 15 4.07 8.89 45.36
CA THR A 15 2.92 8.43 44.59
C THR A 15 2.55 9.34 43.43
N THR A 16 3.35 10.38 43.15
CA THR A 16 3.13 11.30 42.01
C THR A 16 3.86 10.89 40.73
N LYS A 17 4.79 9.93 40.78
CA LYS A 17 5.57 9.47 39.62
C LYS A 17 5.71 7.94 39.62
N ARG A 18 4.74 7.22 39.05
CA ARG A 18 4.77 5.74 38.99
C ARG A 18 5.72 5.17 37.93
N VAL A 19 6.96 5.62 37.90
CA VAL A 19 8.08 4.90 37.27
C VAL A 19 8.50 3.80 38.26
N PHE A 20 8.80 2.57 37.82
CA PHE A 20 9.63 1.69 38.66
C PHE A 20 10.94 2.46 38.94
N PRO A 21 11.39 2.58 40.19
CA PRO A 21 12.43 3.53 40.52
C PRO A 21 13.67 3.27 39.65
N GLN A 22 14.22 4.33 39.07
CA GLN A 22 15.47 4.29 38.30
C GLN A 22 16.68 3.87 39.16
N THR A 23 16.48 3.58 40.45
CA THR A 23 17.41 2.96 41.40
C THR A 23 16.58 2.31 42.52
N GLY A 24 16.69 1.01 42.81
CA GLY A 24 16.06 0.42 44.00
C GLY A 24 15.52 -1.00 43.84
N VAL A 25 14.75 -1.47 44.83
CA VAL A 25 14.17 -2.83 44.88
C VAL A 25 12.67 -2.76 44.61
N SER A 26 12.16 -3.59 43.70
CA SER A 26 10.73 -3.73 43.41
C SER A 26 10.27 -5.15 43.61
N ASN A 27 9.15 -5.32 44.32
CA ASN A 27 8.58 -6.61 44.62
C ASN A 27 7.29 -6.81 43.82
N LEU A 28 7.25 -7.84 42.98
CA LEU A 28 6.04 -8.34 42.33
C LEU A 28 5.51 -9.53 43.12
N LYS A 29 4.25 -9.45 43.56
CA LYS A 29 3.56 -10.58 44.16
C LYS A 29 2.72 -11.29 43.11
N VAL A 30 2.98 -12.57 42.87
CA VAL A 30 2.28 -13.42 41.90
C VAL A 30 1.44 -14.43 42.66
N ILE A 31 0.11 -14.33 42.65
CA ILE A 31 -0.77 -15.12 43.53
C ILE A 31 -1.40 -16.32 42.81
N LYS A 32 -1.00 -17.54 43.14
CA LYS A 32 -1.52 -18.79 42.56
C LYS A 32 -3.02 -18.93 42.80
N ASN A 33 -3.76 -19.06 41.71
CA ASN A 33 -5.21 -19.13 41.75
C ASN A 33 -5.74 -20.15 40.72
N GLY A 34 -6.10 -21.35 41.20
CA GLY A 34 -6.62 -22.47 40.40
C GLY A 34 -5.55 -23.51 39.99
N GLU A 35 -5.76 -24.19 38.86
CA GLU A 35 -4.86 -25.24 38.33
C GLU A 35 -3.59 -24.69 37.64
N TYR A 36 -3.58 -23.42 37.25
CA TYR A 36 -2.47 -22.81 36.52
C TYR A 36 -1.38 -22.30 37.47
N LYS A 37 -0.16 -22.77 37.22
CA LYS A 37 1.01 -22.51 38.07
C LYS A 37 1.99 -21.53 37.44
N LYS A 38 1.77 -21.01 36.23
CA LYS A 38 2.82 -20.34 35.41
C LYS A 38 2.49 -18.88 35.09
N VAL A 39 3.51 -18.00 35.07
CA VAL A 39 3.43 -16.58 34.67
C VAL A 39 4.60 -16.20 33.77
N GLY A 40 4.31 -15.56 32.62
CA GLY A 40 5.30 -15.02 31.69
C GLY A 40 5.68 -13.57 31.98
N LEU A 41 6.97 -13.22 31.91
CA LEU A 41 7.50 -11.86 32.09
C LEU A 41 8.48 -11.50 30.98
N TRP A 42 8.38 -10.28 30.44
CA TRP A 42 9.34 -9.74 29.48
C TRP A 42 10.19 -8.64 30.12
N ILE A 43 11.51 -8.78 30.05
CA ILE A 43 12.47 -7.83 30.65
C ILE A 43 13.47 -7.35 29.59
N ASN A 44 13.72 -6.03 29.54
CA ASN A 44 14.74 -5.40 28.71
C ASN A 44 15.64 -4.50 29.57
N GLY A 45 16.96 -4.65 29.46
CA GLY A 45 17.94 -3.85 30.21
C GLY A 45 19.18 -3.51 29.37
N THR A 46 19.67 -2.27 29.47
CA THR A 46 20.64 -1.69 28.50
C THR A 46 22.04 -1.39 29.04
N THR A 47 22.46 -1.80 30.23
CA THR A 47 23.85 -1.54 30.69
C THR A 47 24.40 -2.58 31.67
N VAL A 48 25.61 -3.09 31.44
CA VAL A 48 26.26 -4.14 32.26
C VAL A 48 26.67 -3.60 33.64
N ILE A 49 26.30 -4.29 34.72
CA ILE A 49 27.23 -4.74 35.78
C ILE A 49 26.77 -6.15 36.21
N ALA A 50 27.70 -7.10 36.31
CA ALA A 50 27.51 -8.54 36.51
C ALA A 50 26.91 -8.98 37.87
N SER A 51 25.94 -8.24 38.41
CA SER A 51 25.36 -8.46 39.74
C SER A 51 23.91 -7.98 39.84
N ARG A 52 23.04 -8.44 38.92
CA ARG A 52 21.61 -8.09 38.86
C ARG A 52 20.70 -9.28 39.21
N PRO A 53 20.60 -9.66 40.50
CA PRO A 53 19.86 -10.84 40.92
C PRO A 53 18.34 -10.65 40.83
N LEU A 54 17.66 -11.51 40.06
CA LEU A 54 16.24 -11.80 40.28
C LEU A 54 16.12 -12.70 41.50
N LYS A 55 15.43 -12.26 42.55
CA LYS A 55 15.17 -13.07 43.74
C LYS A 55 13.72 -13.53 43.72
N ILE A 56 13.51 -14.85 43.65
CA ILE A 56 12.17 -15.46 43.68
C ILE A 56 11.96 -16.16 45.02
N VAL A 57 10.82 -15.91 45.64
CA VAL A 57 10.41 -16.54 46.91
C VAL A 57 9.05 -17.21 46.71
N GLY A 58 9.01 -18.55 46.73
CA GLY A 58 7.76 -19.32 46.60
C GLY A 58 7.41 -19.82 45.20
N GLY A 59 8.37 -19.84 44.26
CA GLY A 59 8.22 -20.41 42.93
C GLY A 59 9.55 -20.82 42.29
N LYS A 60 9.47 -21.57 41.19
CA LYS A 60 10.54 -21.99 40.29
C LYS A 60 10.53 -21.16 39.01
N PHE A 61 11.64 -21.13 38.29
CA PHE A 61 11.77 -20.38 37.05
C PHE A 61 12.26 -21.26 35.90
N THR A 62 11.78 -20.97 34.69
CA THR A 62 12.33 -21.48 33.43
C THR A 62 12.58 -20.29 32.50
N GLY A 63 13.84 -20.14 32.06
CA GLY A 63 14.26 -19.02 31.21
C GLY A 63 14.35 -19.41 29.75
N LEU A 64 13.78 -18.58 28.89
CA LEU A 64 14.07 -18.59 27.46
C LEU A 64 14.94 -17.36 27.15
N LEU A 65 16.23 -17.61 26.96
CA LEU A 65 17.15 -16.59 26.47
C LEU A 65 16.86 -16.32 25.00
N SER A 66 17.20 -15.12 24.53
CA SER A 66 17.02 -14.70 23.12
C SER A 66 17.73 -15.57 22.08
N THR A 67 18.55 -16.52 22.50
CA THR A 67 19.28 -17.49 21.67
C THR A 67 18.53 -18.82 21.45
N GLY A 68 17.34 -19.00 22.04
CA GLY A 68 16.54 -20.22 21.89
C GLY A 68 16.99 -21.41 22.75
N VAL A 69 17.97 -21.21 23.64
CA VAL A 69 18.43 -22.24 24.59
C VAL A 69 17.55 -22.23 25.84
N VAL A 70 16.96 -23.39 26.18
CA VAL A 70 16.22 -23.61 27.43
C VAL A 70 17.22 -23.97 28.53
N GLN A 71 17.35 -23.12 29.57
CA GLN A 71 18.00 -23.52 30.82
C GLN A 71 16.95 -23.92 31.86
N ASN A 72 16.90 -25.21 32.18
CA ASN A 72 16.17 -25.73 33.34
C ASN A 72 17.05 -25.55 34.59
N VAL A 73 16.75 -24.54 35.40
CA VAL A 73 17.34 -24.42 36.73
C VAL A 73 16.41 -25.14 37.72
N VAL A 74 16.54 -26.46 37.80
CA VAL A 74 15.88 -27.25 38.85
C VAL A 74 16.88 -27.38 40.01
N PRO A 75 16.64 -26.81 41.19
CA PRO A 75 17.50 -27.01 42.35
C PRO A 75 17.47 -28.50 42.74
N ALA A 76 18.61 -29.17 42.70
CA ALA A 76 18.71 -30.61 42.94
C ALA A 76 18.61 -31.03 44.42
N VAL A 77 18.47 -30.09 45.36
CA VAL A 77 18.25 -30.37 46.78
C VAL A 77 17.36 -29.26 47.32
N VAL A 78 16.44 -29.57 48.24
CA VAL A 78 15.61 -28.61 48.96
C VAL A 78 16.40 -28.09 50.17
N PRO A 79 16.78 -26.81 50.25
CA PRO A 79 17.03 -26.15 51.51
C PRO A 79 15.90 -25.18 51.83
N VAL A 80 15.65 -25.06 53.12
CA VAL A 80 14.72 -24.15 53.76
C VAL A 80 15.10 -22.70 53.40
N ILE A 81 14.22 -22.05 52.62
CA ILE A 81 14.04 -20.60 52.42
C ILE A 81 15.31 -19.80 52.04
N ASP A 82 15.36 -19.33 50.79
CA ASP A 82 15.66 -17.95 50.36
C ASP A 82 16.58 -17.84 49.11
N SER A 83 16.12 -17.08 48.11
CA SER A 83 16.84 -16.57 46.92
C SER A 83 17.63 -17.55 46.03
N THR A 84 17.05 -17.99 44.92
CA THR A 84 17.83 -18.35 43.72
C THR A 84 18.02 -17.09 42.87
N THR A 85 19.26 -16.62 42.76
CA THR A 85 19.65 -15.50 41.91
C THR A 85 19.84 -15.97 40.48
N VAL A 86 19.11 -15.38 39.52
CA VAL A 86 19.33 -15.61 38.07
C VAL A 86 19.85 -14.33 37.43
N THR A 87 20.94 -14.43 36.66
CA THR A 87 21.55 -13.34 35.89
C THR A 87 21.13 -13.45 34.43
N LEU A 88 20.55 -12.39 33.86
CA LEU A 88 20.12 -12.36 32.45
C LEU A 88 21.21 -11.75 31.54
N PRO A 89 21.37 -12.23 30.30
CA PRO A 89 22.32 -11.68 29.33
C PRO A 89 21.87 -10.31 28.81
N ASN A 90 22.85 -9.47 28.45
CA ASN A 90 22.62 -8.11 27.99
C ASN A 90 22.13 -8.01 26.54
N SER A 91 21.34 -6.96 26.26
CA SER A 91 20.93 -6.46 24.94
C SER A 91 19.76 -7.13 24.21
N THR A 92 19.01 -8.02 24.85
CA THR A 92 17.81 -8.60 24.25
C THR A 92 16.64 -8.68 25.23
N TRP A 93 15.43 -8.62 24.68
CA TRP A 93 14.21 -8.97 25.39
C TRP A 93 14.31 -10.41 25.91
N ASN A 94 14.24 -10.58 27.22
CA ASN A 94 14.27 -11.90 27.87
C ASN A 94 12.85 -12.29 28.28
N TYR A 95 12.43 -13.52 27.96
CA TYR A 95 11.16 -14.08 28.42
C TYR A 95 11.40 -15.03 29.59
N LEU A 96 10.72 -14.77 30.69
CA LEU A 96 10.81 -15.56 31.91
C LEU A 96 9.48 -16.23 32.19
N GLU A 97 9.49 -17.55 32.39
CA GLU A 97 8.32 -18.26 32.91
C GLU A 97 8.55 -18.59 34.38
N VAL A 98 7.67 -18.11 35.25
CA VAL A 98 7.71 -18.37 36.70
C VAL A 98 6.61 -19.34 37.05
N THR A 99 6.99 -20.51 37.58
CA THR A 99 6.07 -21.53 38.08
C THR A 99 5.93 -21.43 39.60
N ILE A 100 4.73 -21.16 40.12
CA ILE A 100 4.45 -21.11 41.56
C ILE A 100 4.36 -22.54 42.10
N ASP A 101 5.01 -22.80 43.24
CA ASP A 101 5.05 -24.14 43.83
C ASP A 101 3.65 -24.65 44.24
N ASP A 102 3.50 -25.98 44.25
CA ASP A 102 2.21 -26.65 44.45
C ASP A 102 1.56 -26.33 45.80
N ASN A 103 2.39 -26.10 46.81
CA ASN A 103 2.02 -25.85 48.20
C ASN A 103 2.04 -24.36 48.58
N LYS A 104 2.26 -23.44 47.64
CA LYS A 104 2.31 -22.00 47.90
C LYS A 104 1.14 -21.26 47.23
N PRO A 105 0.44 -20.37 47.95
CA PRO A 105 -0.63 -19.56 47.37
C PRO A 105 -0.11 -18.38 46.56
N PHE A 106 1.20 -18.07 46.61
CA PHE A 106 1.83 -17.01 45.83
C PHE A 106 3.34 -17.20 45.75
N ALA A 107 3.98 -16.53 44.78
CA ALA A 107 5.41 -16.28 44.70
C ALA A 107 5.69 -14.78 44.73
N TYR A 108 6.77 -14.34 45.36
CA TYR A 108 7.30 -12.99 45.20
C TYR A 108 8.46 -13.02 44.21
N ILE A 109 8.52 -12.02 43.34
CA ILE A 109 9.63 -11.76 42.43
C ILE A 109 10.17 -10.39 42.78
N THR A 110 11.36 -10.36 43.33
CA THR A 110 12.08 -9.14 43.66
C THR A 110 13.07 -8.82 42.55
N MET A 111 12.97 -7.61 42.01
CA MET A 111 13.87 -7.07 40.99
C MET A 111 14.60 -5.84 41.53
N ASN A 112 15.92 -5.79 41.33
CA ASN A 112 16.73 -4.62 41.64
C ASN A 112 16.96 -3.80 40.35
N TYR A 113 16.38 -2.60 40.25
CA TYR A 113 16.44 -1.73 39.06
C TYR A 113 17.48 -0.63 39.19
N PHE A 114 18.06 -0.19 38.05
CA PHE A 114 18.89 1.01 37.92
C PHE A 114 18.61 1.78 36.60
N VAL A 115 19.16 3.00 36.46
CA VAL A 115 18.74 4.04 35.50
C VAL A 115 18.75 3.52 34.04
N GLY A 116 17.60 3.61 33.35
CA GLY A 116 17.48 3.29 31.91
C GLY A 116 16.69 2.01 31.56
N ASP A 117 16.22 1.24 32.54
CA ASP A 117 15.51 -0.03 32.31
C ASP A 117 13.98 0.15 32.10
N ILE A 118 13.36 -0.66 31.23
CA ILE A 118 11.89 -0.73 31.00
C ILE A 118 11.40 -2.15 31.29
N CYS A 119 10.44 -2.30 32.21
CA CYS A 119 9.76 -3.57 32.48
C CYS A 119 8.34 -3.55 31.90
N VAL A 120 8.00 -4.54 31.07
CA VAL A 120 6.65 -4.72 30.52
C VAL A 120 6.11 -6.06 31.00
N ALA A 121 5.09 -6.02 31.86
CA ALA A 121 4.30 -7.20 32.18
C ALA A 121 3.21 -7.35 31.11
N GLY A 122 3.38 -8.34 30.22
CA GLY A 122 2.40 -8.73 29.21
C GLY A 122 2.83 -10.06 28.61
N GLY A 123 1.98 -11.08 28.69
CA GLY A 123 2.23 -12.42 28.15
C GLY A 123 1.62 -12.58 26.76
N THR A 124 2.05 -13.61 26.04
CA THR A 124 1.58 -13.92 24.69
C THR A 124 0.43 -14.93 24.67
N GLU A 125 0.05 -15.51 25.82
CA GLU A 125 -0.93 -16.59 25.93
C GLU A 125 -1.76 -16.53 27.22
N ASP A 126 -2.77 -17.40 27.34
CA ASP A 126 -3.88 -17.38 28.31
C ASP A 126 -3.52 -17.40 29.81
N THR A 127 -2.24 -17.36 30.19
CA THR A 127 -1.72 -17.44 31.56
C THR A 127 -1.34 -16.08 32.19
N GLU A 128 -1.87 -14.96 31.71
CA GLU A 128 -1.48 -13.64 32.24
C GLU A 128 -2.12 -13.30 33.60
N ALA A 129 -1.29 -12.84 34.55
CA ALA A 129 -1.71 -12.26 35.82
C ALA A 129 -2.42 -10.91 35.59
N LEU A 130 -3.65 -10.78 36.12
CA LEU A 130 -4.38 -9.51 36.20
C LEU A 130 -3.71 -8.59 37.21
N ILE A 131 -2.87 -7.67 36.75
CA ILE A 131 -2.40 -6.56 37.59
C ILE A 131 -3.63 -5.78 38.11
N ASP A 132 -3.68 -5.52 39.43
CA ASP A 132 -4.84 -4.95 40.13
C ASP A 132 -5.39 -3.69 39.43
N TYR A 133 -6.59 -3.81 38.86
CA TYR A 133 -7.28 -2.77 38.10
C TYR A 133 -7.99 -1.74 38.99
N LEU A 134 -7.99 -1.92 40.31
CA LEU A 134 -8.69 -1.07 41.28
C LEU A 134 -7.81 0.05 41.86
N SER A 135 -6.48 0.05 41.66
CA SER A 135 -5.54 1.01 42.24
C SER A 135 -4.76 1.86 41.18
N ARG A 136 -5.45 2.85 40.58
CA ARG A 136 -4.99 3.97 39.71
C ARG A 136 -3.49 4.39 39.80
N PRO A 137 -2.78 4.80 38.73
CA PRO A 137 -2.64 4.27 37.36
C PRO A 137 -1.16 4.03 36.95
N TYR A 138 -0.94 3.10 36.02
CA TYR A 138 0.38 2.67 35.53
C TYR A 138 1.00 3.70 34.57
N PHE A 139 2.23 4.15 34.84
CA PHE A 139 3.05 4.89 33.90
C PHE A 139 3.47 3.96 32.76
N VAL A 140 3.30 4.39 31.51
CA VAL A 140 3.72 3.63 30.34
C VAL A 140 4.75 4.47 29.59
N GLY A 141 6.00 3.99 29.51
CA GLY A 141 7.06 4.70 28.80
C GLY A 141 7.01 4.52 27.28
N SER A 142 6.32 3.47 26.80
CA SER A 142 6.14 3.19 25.38
C SER A 142 4.96 2.23 25.18
N LEU A 143 4.17 2.45 24.14
CA LEU A 143 3.08 1.56 23.73
C LEU A 143 3.41 0.77 22.46
N ASN A 144 4.67 0.82 22.01
CA ASN A 144 5.08 0.22 20.75
C ASN A 144 4.73 -1.28 20.70
N GLY A 145 3.86 -1.66 19.77
CA GLY A 145 3.45 -3.05 19.53
C GLY A 145 2.69 -3.73 20.67
N MET A 146 2.39 -3.03 21.77
CA MET A 146 1.98 -3.64 23.05
C MET A 146 0.78 -4.60 22.89
N PHE A 147 -0.25 -4.18 22.16
CA PHE A 147 -1.47 -4.94 21.94
C PHE A 147 -1.64 -5.41 20.49
N SER A 148 -0.53 -5.56 19.75
CA SER A 148 -0.57 -6.02 18.37
C SER A 148 -1.00 -7.50 18.23
N ASN A 149 -1.40 -7.90 17.03
CA ASN A 149 -1.69 -9.27 16.62
C ASN A 149 -2.69 -9.98 17.54
N ASN A 150 -3.84 -9.36 17.74
CA ASN A 150 -4.94 -9.89 18.57
C ASN A 150 -4.56 -10.19 20.03
N ARG A 151 -3.47 -9.62 20.55
CA ARG A 151 -3.16 -9.70 21.98
C ARG A 151 -4.36 -9.21 22.80
N LYS A 152 -4.76 -10.01 23.79
CA LYS A 152 -5.93 -9.72 24.62
C LYS A 152 -5.66 -8.48 25.46
N ILE A 153 -6.62 -7.56 25.49
CA ILE A 153 -6.57 -6.38 26.35
C ILE A 153 -7.51 -6.63 27.52
N ARG A 154 -6.95 -7.06 28.66
CA ARG A 154 -7.69 -7.36 29.91
C ARG A 154 -7.82 -6.13 30.81
N TYR A 155 -7.22 -5.02 30.41
CA TYR A 155 -7.17 -3.76 31.14
C TYR A 155 -8.26 -2.80 30.64
N ASP A 156 -8.73 -1.95 31.55
CA ASP A 156 -9.54 -0.78 31.22
C ASP A 156 -8.60 0.36 30.81
N LEU A 157 -8.41 0.54 29.51
CA LEU A 157 -7.47 1.51 28.95
C LEU A 157 -7.92 2.96 29.21
N THR A 158 -9.17 3.22 29.56
CA THR A 158 -9.67 4.56 29.90
C THR A 158 -8.96 5.15 31.12
N LYS A 159 -8.36 4.31 31.96
CA LYS A 159 -7.69 4.72 33.21
C LYS A 159 -6.20 4.97 33.06
N TRP A 160 -5.64 4.78 31.87
CA TRP A 160 -4.20 4.84 31.66
C TRP A 160 -3.71 6.29 31.50
N ASN A 161 -2.61 6.61 32.18
CA ASN A 161 -1.88 7.86 31.93
C ASN A 161 -0.81 7.60 30.87
N VAL A 162 -1.07 8.05 29.64
CA VAL A 162 -0.16 7.88 28.51
C VAL A 162 0.59 9.16 28.14
N ASN A 163 0.47 10.23 28.93
CA ASN A 163 1.22 11.47 28.71
C ASN A 163 2.74 11.24 28.54
N PRO A 164 3.41 10.31 29.25
CA PRO A 164 4.85 10.07 29.05
C PRO A 164 5.20 9.31 27.77
N VAL A 165 4.22 8.73 27.07
CA VAL A 165 4.45 7.89 25.89
C VAL A 165 4.89 8.77 24.71
N THR A 166 6.08 8.51 24.19
CA THR A 166 6.57 9.15 22.97
C THR A 166 6.32 8.30 21.72
N ASN A 167 6.11 6.99 21.88
CA ASN A 167 6.00 6.02 20.81
C ASN A 167 4.78 5.09 20.99
N MET A 168 3.83 5.21 20.05
CA MET A 168 2.63 4.38 19.94
C MET A 168 2.61 3.56 18.64
N GLN A 169 3.79 3.33 18.05
CA GLN A 169 3.89 2.57 16.82
C GLN A 169 3.27 1.19 16.99
N SER A 170 2.40 0.79 16.05
CA SER A 170 1.81 -0.54 15.99
C SER A 170 1.09 -1.03 17.25
N THR A 171 0.70 -0.14 18.18
CA THR A 171 0.13 -0.53 19.48
C THR A 171 -1.02 -1.51 19.35
N PHE A 172 -1.93 -1.30 18.40
CA PHE A 172 -3.10 -2.17 18.12
C PHE A 172 -3.03 -2.79 16.72
N PHE A 173 -1.82 -2.90 16.14
CA PHE A 173 -1.61 -3.48 14.82
C PHE A 173 -2.23 -4.88 14.73
N ASN A 174 -3.09 -5.15 13.75
CA ASN A 174 -3.82 -6.43 13.59
C ASN A 174 -4.55 -6.89 14.86
N ASN A 175 -5.00 -5.97 15.72
CA ASN A 175 -5.91 -6.30 16.83
C ASN A 175 -7.35 -6.12 16.38
N ILE A 176 -7.89 -7.13 15.70
CA ILE A 176 -9.17 -7.08 14.99
C ILE A 176 -10.35 -6.84 15.92
N LYS A 177 -10.21 -7.15 17.22
CA LYS A 177 -11.26 -6.99 18.25
C LYS A 177 -11.11 -5.71 19.07
N PHE A 178 -10.04 -4.94 18.89
CA PHE A 178 -9.82 -3.74 19.69
C PHE A 178 -10.87 -2.66 19.38
N ASN A 179 -11.56 -2.17 20.43
CA ASN A 179 -12.57 -1.11 20.31
C ASN A 179 -12.83 -0.39 21.65
N GLN A 180 -11.84 -0.29 22.54
CA GLN A 180 -12.01 0.42 23.82
C GLN A 180 -11.93 1.94 23.64
N GLU A 181 -12.57 2.68 24.55
CA GLU A 181 -12.52 4.14 24.57
C GLU A 181 -11.15 4.63 25.07
N ILE A 182 -10.42 5.30 24.17
CA ILE A 182 -9.09 5.87 24.44
C ILE A 182 -9.03 7.36 24.04
N GLY A 183 -10.18 7.97 23.76
CA GLY A 183 -10.27 9.38 23.38
C GLY A 183 -9.86 10.35 24.49
N ASN A 184 -9.78 9.88 25.74
CA ASN A 184 -9.32 10.66 26.89
C ASN A 184 -7.80 10.58 27.12
N TRP A 185 -7.08 9.81 26.30
CA TRP A 185 -5.63 9.75 26.36
C TRP A 185 -4.99 11.08 26.00
N ASP A 186 -4.08 11.55 26.86
CA ASP A 186 -3.21 12.68 26.55
C ASP A 186 -1.98 12.18 25.79
N VAL A 187 -2.01 12.34 24.46
CA VAL A 187 -0.95 11.92 23.54
C VAL A 187 -0.03 13.07 23.13
N SER A 188 -0.03 14.21 23.86
CA SER A 188 0.70 15.42 23.44
C SER A 188 2.22 15.24 23.30
N ASN A 189 2.80 14.28 24.05
CA ASN A 189 4.23 13.94 23.95
C ASN A 189 4.52 12.80 22.95
N THR A 190 3.49 12.19 22.36
CA THR A 190 3.65 11.14 21.35
C THR A 190 4.01 11.76 20.00
N ASN A 191 5.09 11.27 19.38
CA ASN A 191 5.51 11.70 18.04
C ASN A 191 5.48 10.57 17.00
N ALA A 192 5.39 9.30 17.42
CA ALA A 192 5.32 8.14 16.55
C ALA A 192 3.97 7.42 16.63
N PHE A 193 3.14 7.60 15.59
CA PHE A 193 1.80 6.99 15.43
C PHE A 193 1.75 5.94 14.32
N ARG A 194 2.91 5.53 13.79
CA ARG A 194 3.00 4.60 12.65
C ARG A 194 2.19 3.34 12.94
N GLN A 195 1.20 3.06 12.09
CA GLN A 195 0.41 1.83 12.12
C GLN A 195 -0.33 1.51 13.44
N THR A 196 -0.57 2.50 14.31
CA THR A 196 -1.15 2.26 15.64
C THR A 196 -2.46 1.45 15.59
N PHE A 197 -3.35 1.71 14.63
CA PHE A 197 -4.61 0.98 14.44
C PHE A 197 -4.66 0.18 13.13
N SER A 198 -3.53 -0.03 12.47
CA SER A 198 -3.49 -0.77 11.21
C SER A 198 -4.03 -2.19 11.41
N GLY A 199 -5.07 -2.60 10.68
CA GLY A 199 -5.72 -3.90 10.81
C GLY A 199 -6.63 -4.06 12.04
N ALA A 200 -6.84 -3.00 12.84
CA ALA A 200 -7.80 -3.00 13.94
C ALA A 200 -9.24 -2.84 13.39
N THR A 201 -9.74 -3.87 12.72
CA THR A 201 -10.96 -3.81 11.90
C THR A 201 -12.22 -3.40 12.67
N SER A 202 -12.33 -3.70 13.96
CA SER A 202 -13.48 -3.30 14.81
C SER A 202 -13.35 -1.90 15.43
N PHE A 203 -12.19 -1.24 15.33
CA PHE A 203 -11.94 0.01 16.04
C PHE A 203 -12.75 1.17 15.44
N ASN A 204 -13.59 1.80 16.25
CA ASN A 204 -14.41 2.94 15.84
C ASN A 204 -14.76 3.84 17.04
N LYS A 205 -13.76 4.24 17.84
CA LYS A 205 -13.96 5.13 19.00
C LYS A 205 -13.43 6.54 18.77
N PRO A 206 -14.09 7.59 19.33
CA PRO A 206 -13.70 8.98 19.09
C PRO A 206 -12.26 9.27 19.50
N LEU A 207 -11.56 10.04 18.66
CA LEU A 207 -10.18 10.49 18.88
C LEU A 207 -10.01 12.03 18.72
N ALA A 208 -11.11 12.78 18.64
CA ALA A 208 -11.09 14.22 18.35
C ALA A 208 -10.28 15.06 19.36
N ASN A 209 -10.14 14.57 20.60
CA ASN A 209 -9.43 15.24 21.69
C ASN A 209 -7.92 14.96 21.71
N TRP A 210 -7.42 14.09 20.83
CA TRP A 210 -5.99 13.79 20.76
C TRP A 210 -5.21 14.99 20.24
N ASN A 211 -4.21 15.44 21.00
CA ASN A 211 -3.25 16.42 20.52
C ASN A 211 -2.12 15.72 19.74
N VAL A 212 -2.22 15.71 18.41
CA VAL A 212 -1.25 15.08 17.51
C VAL A 212 -0.22 16.06 16.93
N SER A 213 -0.11 17.29 17.45
CA SER A 213 0.74 18.35 16.86
C SER A 213 2.23 18.00 16.82
N SER A 214 2.68 17.04 17.63
CA SER A 214 4.07 16.57 17.69
C SER A 214 4.38 15.46 16.67
N ALA A 215 3.36 14.93 15.97
CA ALA A 215 3.52 13.82 15.04
C ALA A 215 4.24 14.22 13.74
N THR A 216 5.23 13.45 13.32
CA THR A 216 5.94 13.68 12.05
C THR A 216 5.48 12.74 10.92
N SER A 217 4.84 11.62 11.27
CA SER A 217 4.34 10.60 10.35
C SER A 217 3.06 9.98 10.88
N PHE A 218 2.07 9.85 9.99
CA PHE A 218 0.82 9.11 10.18
C PHE A 218 0.76 7.84 9.32
N TYR A 219 1.93 7.34 8.91
CA TYR A 219 2.04 6.17 8.04
C TYR A 219 1.14 5.04 8.51
N GLY A 220 0.20 4.65 7.66
CA GLY A 220 -0.70 3.52 7.90
C GLY A 220 -1.51 3.57 9.20
N LEU A 221 -1.70 4.74 9.82
CA LEU A 221 -2.32 4.84 11.16
C LEU A 221 -3.63 4.05 11.26
N PHE A 222 -4.49 4.15 10.25
CA PHE A 222 -5.78 3.46 10.16
C PHE A 222 -5.85 2.46 8.99
N ALA A 223 -4.70 2.00 8.47
CA ALA A 223 -4.68 1.09 7.33
C ALA A 223 -5.42 -0.22 7.65
N GLY A 224 -6.52 -0.53 6.97
CA GLY A 224 -7.33 -1.72 7.21
C GLY A 224 -8.20 -1.64 8.48
N ALA A 225 -8.30 -0.48 9.13
CA ALA A 225 -9.28 -0.23 10.19
C ALA A 225 -10.68 -0.05 9.57
N THR A 226 -11.25 -1.13 9.06
CA THR A 226 -12.44 -1.09 8.16
C THR A 226 -13.67 -0.43 8.76
N SER A 227 -13.85 -0.47 10.09
CA SER A 227 -14.98 0.17 10.79
C SER A 227 -14.73 1.61 11.21
N PHE A 228 -13.50 2.13 11.10
CA PHE A 228 -13.15 3.45 11.60
C PHE A 228 -13.85 4.56 10.79
N ASN A 229 -14.66 5.38 11.46
CA ASN A 229 -15.39 6.49 10.83
C ASN A 229 -15.63 7.64 11.81
N GLN A 230 -14.59 8.01 12.57
CA GLN A 230 -14.67 9.03 13.61
C GLN A 230 -14.13 10.37 13.13
N ASP A 231 -14.68 11.46 13.67
CA ASP A 231 -14.24 12.80 13.34
C ASP A 231 -12.85 13.09 13.94
N ILE A 232 -11.94 13.49 13.07
CA ILE A 232 -10.56 13.86 13.36
C ILE A 232 -10.18 15.16 12.61
N ASN A 233 -11.17 15.92 12.13
CA ASN A 233 -10.93 17.16 11.40
C ASN A 233 -10.29 18.24 12.29
N SER A 234 -10.42 18.12 13.62
CA SER A 234 -9.79 19.01 14.61
C SER A 234 -8.28 18.78 14.80
N TRP A 235 -7.71 17.70 14.26
CA TRP A 235 -6.31 17.37 14.46
C TRP A 235 -5.37 18.40 13.82
N ASN A 236 -4.39 18.86 14.58
CA ASN A 236 -3.29 19.66 14.05
C ASN A 236 -2.23 18.74 13.43
N VAL A 237 -2.30 18.55 12.11
CA VAL A 237 -1.36 17.71 11.35
C VAL A 237 -0.22 18.50 10.69
N GLY A 238 -0.10 19.80 10.95
CA GLY A 238 0.79 20.72 10.20
C GLY A 238 2.29 20.51 10.36
N THR A 239 2.71 19.58 11.22
CA THR A 239 4.11 19.15 11.41
C THR A 239 4.44 17.88 10.64
N ALA A 240 3.44 17.09 10.24
CA ALA A 240 3.63 15.81 9.61
C ALA A 240 4.03 15.94 8.13
N THR A 241 4.88 15.02 7.69
CA THR A 241 5.41 14.96 6.31
C THR A 241 4.99 13.68 5.59
N ASP A 242 4.63 12.63 6.32
CA ASP A 242 4.31 11.31 5.78
C ASP A 242 2.88 10.90 6.18
N PHE A 243 1.99 10.83 5.19
CA PHE A 243 0.60 10.38 5.31
C PHE A 243 0.35 9.09 4.51
N ALA A 244 1.42 8.41 4.08
CA ALA A 244 1.29 7.26 3.20
C ALA A 244 0.44 6.17 3.86
N ALA A 245 -0.47 5.59 3.06
CA ALA A 245 -1.39 4.53 3.48
C ALA A 245 -2.27 4.84 4.71
N MET A 246 -2.37 6.09 5.18
CA MET A 246 -3.03 6.42 6.45
C MET A 246 -4.45 5.84 6.59
N PHE A 247 -5.24 5.88 5.52
CA PHE A 247 -6.61 5.34 5.44
C PHE A 247 -6.73 4.21 4.40
N GLN A 248 -5.63 3.55 4.05
CA GLN A 248 -5.66 2.44 3.11
C GLN A 248 -6.66 1.38 3.59
N ASN A 249 -7.65 0.98 2.80
CA ASN A 249 -8.69 0.03 3.15
C ASN A 249 -9.49 0.39 4.42
N ALA A 250 -9.54 1.67 4.82
CA ALA A 250 -10.45 2.17 5.86
C ALA A 250 -11.86 2.34 5.25
N ILE A 251 -12.50 1.21 4.94
CA ILE A 251 -13.73 1.11 4.13
C ILE A 251 -14.83 2.09 4.58
N SER A 252 -15.09 2.20 5.88
CA SER A 252 -16.18 3.02 6.42
C SER A 252 -15.85 4.51 6.53
N PHE A 253 -14.58 4.90 6.38
CA PHE A 253 -14.13 6.26 6.68
C PHE A 253 -14.70 7.26 5.67
N ASN A 254 -15.49 8.23 6.15
CA ASN A 254 -16.06 9.30 5.34
C ASN A 254 -16.32 10.55 6.21
N LYS A 255 -15.31 11.00 6.96
CA LYS A 255 -15.37 12.21 7.80
C LYS A 255 -14.55 13.36 7.24
N PRO A 256 -14.99 14.62 7.44
CA PRO A 256 -14.30 15.79 6.90
C PRO A 256 -12.82 15.84 7.30
N LEU A 257 -11.97 16.32 6.39
CA LEU A 257 -10.55 16.58 6.63
C LEU A 257 -10.13 17.98 6.13
N SER A 258 -11.10 18.84 5.84
CA SER A 258 -10.89 20.15 5.20
C SER A 258 -10.04 21.12 6.03
N ASN A 259 -9.94 20.92 7.34
CA ASN A 259 -9.20 21.78 8.26
C ASN A 259 -7.71 21.40 8.37
N TRP A 260 -7.30 20.28 7.76
CA TRP A 260 -5.93 19.82 7.86
C TRP A 260 -4.96 20.72 7.10
N ASN A 261 -3.93 21.19 7.79
CA ASN A 261 -2.83 21.90 7.16
C ASN A 261 -1.85 20.91 6.51
N MET A 262 -2.01 20.69 5.21
CA MET A 262 -1.15 19.78 4.42
C MET A 262 0.13 20.42 3.90
N SER A 263 0.46 21.67 4.27
CA SER A 263 1.56 22.42 3.65
C SER A 263 2.95 21.78 3.84
N LYS A 264 3.13 20.86 4.79
CA LYS A 264 4.38 20.09 4.98
C LYS A 264 4.33 18.66 4.46
N ALA A 265 3.18 18.19 3.98
CA ALA A 265 3.04 16.85 3.44
C ALA A 265 3.98 16.65 2.26
N PHE A 266 4.78 15.59 2.31
CA PHE A 266 5.74 15.19 1.29
C PHE A 266 5.32 13.89 0.60
N VAL A 267 4.73 12.94 1.36
CA VAL A 267 4.27 11.64 0.87
C VAL A 267 2.79 11.43 1.19
N THR A 268 1.96 11.22 0.16
CA THR A 268 0.53 10.88 0.28
C THR A 268 0.18 9.58 -0.46
N THR A 269 1.20 8.82 -0.86
CA THR A 269 1.07 7.54 -1.58
C THR A 269 0.07 6.61 -0.89
N SER A 270 -0.89 6.09 -1.65
CA SER A 270 -1.92 5.16 -1.17
C SER A 270 -2.77 5.64 0.01
N MET A 271 -2.81 6.95 0.33
CA MET A 271 -3.46 7.46 1.54
C MET A 271 -4.92 7.01 1.68
N PHE A 272 -5.69 6.96 0.59
CA PHE A 272 -7.08 6.50 0.55
C PHE A 272 -7.29 5.27 -0.35
N LEU A 273 -6.22 4.51 -0.64
CA LEU A 273 -6.30 3.29 -1.44
C LEU A 273 -7.32 2.32 -0.83
N GLY A 274 -8.41 2.02 -1.53
CA GLY A 274 -9.47 1.12 -1.06
C GLY A 274 -10.37 1.68 0.05
N ALA A 275 -10.29 2.98 0.37
CA ALA A 275 -11.24 3.66 1.25
C ALA A 275 -12.57 3.90 0.51
N THR A 276 -13.34 2.84 0.32
CA THR A 276 -14.43 2.80 -0.68
C THR A 276 -15.52 3.85 -0.47
N ASN A 277 -15.78 4.26 0.77
CA ASN A 277 -16.83 5.23 1.10
C ASN A 277 -16.32 6.68 1.19
N PHE A 278 -15.01 6.91 1.10
CA PHE A 278 -14.44 8.24 1.27
C PHE A 278 -14.81 9.16 0.10
N ASN A 279 -15.50 10.26 0.39
CA ASN A 279 -15.90 11.27 -0.58
C ASN A 279 -16.01 12.66 0.05
N GLN A 280 -15.10 13.01 0.96
CA GLN A 280 -15.13 14.30 1.66
C GLN A 280 -14.26 15.33 0.95
N ASP A 281 -14.69 16.59 0.99
CA ASP A 281 -13.98 17.70 0.37
C ASP A 281 -12.59 17.89 1.02
N ILE A 282 -11.58 17.86 0.16
CA ILE A 282 -10.15 18.06 0.44
C ILE A 282 -9.52 19.02 -0.59
N GLY A 283 -10.34 19.74 -1.36
CA GLY A 283 -9.89 20.69 -2.38
C GLY A 283 -9.11 21.87 -1.79
N SER A 284 -9.30 22.18 -0.50
CA SER A 284 -8.60 23.23 0.25
C SER A 284 -7.17 22.88 0.65
N TRP A 285 -6.74 21.62 0.50
CA TRP A 285 -5.41 21.19 0.93
C TRP A 285 -4.29 21.85 0.12
N ASN A 286 -3.29 22.37 0.82
CA ASN A 286 -2.03 22.75 0.20
C ASN A 286 -1.14 21.52 -0.01
N VAL A 287 -1.12 20.99 -1.24
CA VAL A 287 -0.30 19.84 -1.65
C VAL A 287 0.98 20.22 -2.39
N SER A 288 1.40 21.50 -2.35
CA SER A 288 2.51 21.99 -3.17
C SER A 288 3.86 21.33 -2.89
N ASN A 289 4.04 20.69 -1.74
CA ASN A 289 5.28 19.99 -1.36
C ASN A 289 5.26 18.48 -1.60
N VAL A 290 4.11 17.93 -2.03
CA VAL A 290 3.98 16.49 -2.29
C VAL A 290 4.74 16.12 -3.56
N SER A 291 5.55 15.06 -3.49
CA SER A 291 6.35 14.58 -4.63
C SER A 291 5.80 13.30 -5.27
N ASN A 292 5.02 12.50 -4.54
CA ASN A 292 4.44 11.24 -5.00
C ASN A 292 2.97 11.13 -4.56
N MET A 293 2.06 10.95 -5.52
CA MET A 293 0.61 10.77 -5.31
C MET A 293 0.12 9.40 -5.82
N SER A 294 1.04 8.47 -6.07
CA SER A 294 0.69 7.15 -6.61
C SER A 294 -0.34 6.44 -5.74
N ARG A 295 -1.36 5.86 -6.39
CA ARG A 295 -2.45 5.10 -5.78
C ARG A 295 -3.26 5.85 -4.71
N MET A 296 -3.15 7.18 -4.59
CA MET A 296 -3.75 7.94 -3.49
C MET A 296 -5.26 7.68 -3.33
N PHE A 297 -6.01 7.55 -4.43
CA PHE A 297 -7.44 7.24 -4.47
C PHE A 297 -7.75 5.96 -5.24
N GLU A 298 -6.79 5.06 -5.41
CA GLU A 298 -7.04 3.80 -6.11
C GLU A 298 -8.14 3.01 -5.37
N SER A 299 -9.16 2.53 -6.07
CA SER A 299 -10.33 1.84 -5.53
C SER A 299 -11.12 2.61 -4.45
N ALA A 300 -10.95 3.94 -4.34
CA ALA A 300 -11.84 4.80 -3.55
C ALA A 300 -13.15 5.02 -4.32
N LEU A 301 -14.02 4.00 -4.28
CA LEU A 301 -15.16 3.87 -5.21
C LEU A 301 -16.10 5.09 -5.23
N ALA A 302 -16.36 5.70 -4.08
CA ALA A 302 -17.25 6.85 -3.94
C ALA A 302 -16.58 8.21 -4.21
N PHE A 303 -15.24 8.27 -4.33
CA PHE A 303 -14.51 9.53 -4.40
C PHE A 303 -14.80 10.30 -5.69
N ASN A 304 -15.30 11.54 -5.56
CA ASN A 304 -15.66 12.40 -6.67
C ASN A 304 -15.61 13.90 -6.27
N GLN A 305 -14.52 14.32 -5.63
CA GLN A 305 -14.33 15.69 -5.15
C GLN A 305 -13.47 16.53 -6.09
N ASP A 306 -13.68 17.85 -6.07
CA ASP A 306 -12.96 18.79 -6.92
C ASP A 306 -11.53 19.00 -6.39
N LEU A 307 -10.55 18.64 -7.22
CA LEU A 307 -9.12 18.76 -6.94
C LEU A 307 -8.41 19.70 -7.93
N ASN A 308 -9.16 20.45 -8.75
CA ASN A 308 -8.60 21.22 -9.85
C ASN A 308 -7.67 22.35 -9.33
N ASN A 309 -7.89 22.82 -8.10
CA ASN A 309 -7.06 23.86 -7.48
C ASN A 309 -5.77 23.34 -6.82
N TRP A 310 -5.53 22.03 -6.81
CA TRP A 310 -4.31 21.46 -6.24
C TRP A 310 -3.08 21.87 -7.06
N ASN A 311 -2.07 22.40 -6.37
CA ASN A 311 -0.75 22.63 -6.97
C ASN A 311 0.07 21.33 -6.96
N VAL A 312 0.02 20.60 -8.07
CA VAL A 312 0.75 19.33 -8.25
C VAL A 312 2.12 19.49 -8.94
N GLY A 313 2.64 20.72 -9.07
CA GLY A 313 3.85 21.00 -9.86
C GLY A 313 5.15 20.39 -9.33
N ASN A 314 5.14 19.76 -8.15
CA ASN A 314 6.25 19.01 -7.58
C ASN A 314 6.09 17.48 -7.66
N VAL A 315 4.93 16.99 -8.11
CA VAL A 315 4.64 15.56 -8.20
C VAL A 315 5.27 14.98 -9.46
N ASN A 316 6.01 13.88 -9.32
CA ASN A 316 6.60 13.16 -10.45
C ASN A 316 5.89 11.84 -10.80
N ASP A 317 5.16 11.26 -9.84
CA ASP A 317 4.51 9.96 -9.98
C ASP A 317 3.02 10.04 -9.63
N PHE A 318 2.19 9.88 -10.66
CA PHE A 318 0.72 9.82 -10.59
C PHE A 318 0.17 8.41 -10.82
N SER A 319 1.02 7.39 -10.77
CA SER A 319 0.66 6.03 -11.15
C SER A 319 -0.56 5.55 -10.37
N SER A 320 -1.60 5.17 -11.11
CA SER A 320 -2.86 4.61 -10.58
C SER A 320 -3.60 5.52 -9.59
N MET A 321 -3.37 6.84 -9.60
CA MET A 321 -3.95 7.76 -8.60
C MET A 321 -5.47 7.60 -8.42
N PHE A 322 -6.24 7.46 -9.51
CA PHE A 322 -7.69 7.23 -9.51
C PHE A 322 -8.09 5.88 -10.10
N ARG A 323 -7.17 4.91 -10.13
CA ARG A 323 -7.47 3.59 -10.70
C ARG A 323 -8.64 2.95 -9.94
N PHE A 324 -9.70 2.55 -10.65
CA PHE A 324 -10.95 2.04 -10.08
C PHE A 324 -11.67 3.00 -9.10
N ALA A 325 -11.39 4.30 -9.12
CA ALA A 325 -12.23 5.31 -8.47
C ALA A 325 -13.50 5.50 -9.31
N LYS A 326 -14.43 4.53 -9.21
CA LYS A 326 -15.55 4.36 -10.14
C LYS A 326 -16.50 5.56 -10.26
N SER A 327 -16.51 6.47 -9.28
CA SER A 327 -17.33 7.67 -9.31
C SER A 327 -16.59 8.92 -9.81
N PHE A 328 -15.27 8.88 -9.96
CA PHE A 328 -14.46 10.06 -10.21
C PHE A 328 -14.67 10.61 -11.63
N ASN A 329 -15.15 11.85 -11.71
CA ASN A 329 -15.36 12.59 -12.96
C ASN A 329 -15.24 14.11 -12.71
N LYS A 330 -14.19 14.55 -12.02
CA LYS A 330 -13.95 15.97 -11.72
C LYS A 330 -12.81 16.57 -12.55
N PRO A 331 -12.87 17.87 -12.87
CA PRO A 331 -11.83 18.55 -13.61
C PRO A 331 -10.46 18.45 -12.94
N VAL A 332 -9.43 18.29 -13.76
CA VAL A 332 -8.01 18.26 -13.38
C VAL A 332 -7.15 19.02 -14.40
N SER A 333 -7.79 19.90 -15.18
CA SER A 333 -7.15 20.63 -16.30
C SER A 333 -6.12 21.65 -15.82
N ASN A 334 -6.22 22.14 -14.58
CA ASN A 334 -5.31 23.16 -14.05
C ASN A 334 -3.99 22.56 -13.52
N TRP A 335 -3.85 21.24 -13.53
CA TRP A 335 -2.67 20.57 -13.00
C TRP A 335 -1.43 20.84 -13.85
N ASN A 336 -0.38 21.35 -13.21
CA ASN A 336 0.94 21.48 -13.83
C ASN A 336 1.65 20.12 -13.82
N MET A 337 1.58 19.40 -14.94
CA MET A 337 2.16 18.06 -15.12
C MET A 337 3.63 18.07 -15.57
N SER A 338 4.29 19.24 -15.66
CA SER A 338 5.64 19.34 -16.25
C SER A 338 6.73 18.51 -15.57
N LYS A 339 6.55 18.08 -14.32
CA LYS A 339 7.48 17.18 -13.61
C LYS A 339 7.06 15.71 -13.61
N ALA A 340 5.88 15.39 -14.14
CA ALA A 340 5.42 14.01 -14.22
C ALA A 340 6.38 13.19 -15.09
N THR A 341 6.80 12.03 -14.59
CA THR A 341 7.57 11.02 -15.34
C THR A 341 6.70 9.82 -15.70
N THR A 342 5.62 9.59 -14.95
CA THR A 342 4.64 8.52 -15.18
C THR A 342 3.23 8.98 -14.85
N VAL A 343 2.29 8.66 -15.74
CA VAL A 343 0.83 8.81 -15.56
C VAL A 343 0.11 7.46 -15.71
N ASN A 344 0.85 6.37 -15.53
CA ASN A 344 0.35 5.01 -15.72
C ASN A 344 -0.94 4.72 -14.97
N GLY A 345 -1.99 4.37 -15.70
CA GLY A 345 -3.27 3.96 -15.14
C GLY A 345 -3.95 5.01 -14.28
N ILE A 346 -3.59 6.30 -14.42
CA ILE A 346 -4.10 7.37 -13.57
C ILE A 346 -5.64 7.40 -13.49
N PHE A 347 -6.34 7.08 -14.58
CA PHE A 347 -7.81 6.97 -14.64
C PHE A 347 -8.33 5.57 -15.00
N PHE A 348 -7.49 4.53 -14.96
CA PHE A 348 -7.92 3.17 -15.34
C PHE A 348 -9.15 2.76 -14.51
N GLY A 349 -10.31 2.57 -15.14
CA GLY A 349 -11.52 2.08 -14.48
C GLY A 349 -12.27 3.17 -13.71
N ALA A 350 -11.88 4.44 -13.85
CA ALA A 350 -12.73 5.58 -13.52
C ALA A 350 -13.81 5.69 -14.61
N LEU A 351 -14.82 4.82 -14.52
CA LEU A 351 -15.79 4.54 -15.58
C LEU A 351 -16.41 5.80 -16.21
N PRO A 352 -16.87 6.82 -15.45
CA PRO A 352 -17.49 8.02 -16.02
C PRO A 352 -16.49 9.10 -16.45
N PHE A 353 -15.17 8.90 -16.26
CA PHE A 353 -14.19 9.95 -16.47
C PHE A 353 -14.17 10.42 -17.93
N ASP A 354 -14.54 11.68 -18.14
CA ASP A 354 -14.52 12.37 -19.43
C ASP A 354 -14.28 13.87 -19.20
N GLN A 355 -13.11 14.21 -18.64
CA GLN A 355 -12.73 15.58 -18.27
C GLN A 355 -11.54 16.08 -19.08
N GLU A 356 -11.41 17.40 -19.19
CA GLU A 356 -10.36 18.05 -19.97
C GLU A 356 -8.97 17.79 -19.39
N VAL A 357 -8.06 17.30 -20.22
CA VAL A 357 -6.66 16.98 -19.87
C VAL A 357 -5.67 17.42 -20.96
N ASN A 358 -6.13 18.05 -22.04
CA ASN A 358 -5.27 18.50 -23.14
C ASN A 358 -4.38 19.70 -22.74
N THR A 359 -4.55 20.23 -21.53
CA THR A 359 -3.73 21.30 -20.95
C THR A 359 -2.44 20.79 -20.31
N TRP A 360 -2.31 19.47 -20.11
CA TRP A 360 -1.17 18.89 -19.42
C TRP A 360 0.11 18.93 -20.25
N ASN A 361 1.18 19.47 -19.65
CA ASN A 361 2.53 19.31 -20.18
C ASN A 361 3.11 17.97 -19.74
N LEU A 362 3.27 17.03 -20.68
CA LEU A 362 3.79 15.67 -20.44
C LEU A 362 5.18 15.44 -21.06
N SER A 363 5.93 16.50 -21.38
CA SER A 363 7.23 16.43 -22.07
C SER A 363 8.35 15.69 -21.31
N ASN A 364 8.10 15.29 -20.05
CA ASN A 364 9.00 14.49 -19.21
C ASN A 364 8.47 13.08 -18.92
N CYS A 365 7.25 12.76 -19.35
CA CYS A 365 6.66 11.44 -19.15
C CYS A 365 7.29 10.42 -20.11
N THR A 366 7.64 9.26 -19.57
CA THR A 366 8.09 8.09 -20.34
C THR A 366 7.05 6.97 -20.35
N SER A 367 6.08 7.00 -19.41
CA SER A 367 5.13 5.90 -19.22
C SER A 367 3.68 6.38 -19.19
N PHE A 368 2.88 5.86 -20.14
CA PHE A 368 1.50 6.25 -20.47
C PHE A 368 0.53 5.05 -20.47
N GLY A 369 0.96 3.90 -19.96
CA GLY A 369 0.19 2.67 -19.98
C GLY A 369 -1.16 2.80 -19.28
N SER A 370 -2.22 2.28 -19.91
CA SER A 370 -3.57 2.14 -19.35
C SER A 370 -4.23 3.41 -18.81
N ILE A 371 -3.81 4.62 -19.21
CA ILE A 371 -4.36 5.89 -18.69
C ILE A 371 -5.90 5.91 -18.73
N PHE A 372 -6.49 5.61 -19.89
CA PHE A 372 -7.92 5.69 -20.15
C PHE A 372 -8.58 4.31 -20.31
N ARG A 373 -7.93 3.25 -19.83
CA ARG A 373 -8.48 1.90 -19.87
C ARG A 373 -9.81 1.85 -19.12
N GLU A 374 -10.85 1.27 -19.73
CA GLU A 374 -12.18 1.13 -19.11
C GLU A 374 -12.76 2.47 -18.62
N THR A 375 -12.68 3.53 -19.44
CA THR A 375 -13.26 4.86 -19.16
C THR A 375 -14.26 5.27 -20.24
N SER A 376 -14.99 6.36 -19.98
CA SER A 376 -15.86 7.03 -20.96
C SER A 376 -15.15 8.15 -21.74
N PHE A 377 -13.83 8.28 -21.57
CA PHE A 377 -13.05 9.41 -22.06
C PHE A 377 -13.09 9.53 -23.59
N ASN A 378 -13.45 10.71 -24.11
CA ASN A 378 -13.47 11.01 -25.54
C ASN A 378 -13.14 12.49 -25.84
N ARG A 379 -12.13 13.05 -25.17
CA ARG A 379 -11.65 14.43 -25.41
C ARG A 379 -10.32 14.48 -26.14
N SER A 380 -10.03 15.64 -26.73
CA SER A 380 -8.80 15.85 -27.49
C SER A 380 -7.56 15.62 -26.62
N LEU A 381 -6.53 15.02 -27.22
CA LEU A 381 -5.19 14.83 -26.65
C LEU A 381 -4.11 15.45 -27.56
N SER A 382 -4.53 16.40 -28.39
CA SER A 382 -3.74 17.02 -29.45
C SER A 382 -2.46 17.71 -28.99
N ASN A 383 -2.46 18.22 -27.76
CA ASN A 383 -1.38 19.04 -27.22
C ASN A 383 -0.42 18.24 -26.34
N TRP A 384 -0.67 16.94 -26.14
CA TRP A 384 0.21 16.10 -25.35
C TRP A 384 1.54 15.89 -26.08
N ASP A 385 2.63 16.35 -25.47
CA ASP A 385 3.98 15.94 -25.86
C ASP A 385 4.26 14.54 -25.30
N VAL A 386 4.16 13.54 -26.18
CA VAL A 386 4.45 12.13 -25.88
C VAL A 386 5.82 11.68 -26.40
N SER A 387 6.68 12.61 -26.83
CA SER A 387 7.92 12.32 -27.56
C SER A 387 8.95 11.50 -26.80
N LYS A 388 8.91 11.53 -25.46
CA LYS A 388 9.75 10.69 -24.57
C LYS A 388 9.09 9.39 -24.14
N GLY A 389 7.83 9.17 -24.51
CA GLY A 389 7.08 7.96 -24.16
C GLY A 389 7.73 6.71 -24.74
N THR A 390 7.96 5.71 -23.88
CA THR A 390 8.42 4.37 -24.26
C THR A 390 7.32 3.32 -24.08
N GLU A 391 6.37 3.56 -23.17
CA GLU A 391 5.33 2.61 -22.78
C GLU A 391 3.91 3.16 -23.01
N PHE A 392 3.16 2.55 -23.93
CA PHE A 392 1.78 2.92 -24.29
C PHE A 392 0.80 1.73 -24.17
N GLY A 393 1.18 0.71 -23.40
CA GLY A 393 0.38 -0.51 -23.27
C GLY A 393 -1.03 -0.22 -22.74
N GLY A 394 -2.05 -0.59 -23.50
CA GLY A 394 -3.44 -0.53 -23.08
C GLY A 394 -4.03 0.86 -22.84
N VAL A 395 -3.43 1.95 -23.37
CA VAL A 395 -3.87 3.35 -23.10
C VAL A 395 -5.39 3.51 -23.23
N PHE A 396 -6.00 2.92 -24.26
CA PHE A 396 -7.44 2.96 -24.55
C PHE A 396 -8.10 1.57 -24.51
N TRP A 397 -7.48 0.57 -23.88
CA TRP A 397 -8.07 -0.76 -23.77
C TRP A 397 -9.47 -0.66 -23.15
N LEU A 398 -10.48 -1.26 -23.79
CA LEU A 398 -11.88 -1.28 -23.33
C LEU A 398 -12.53 0.11 -23.25
N ASN A 399 -11.89 1.15 -23.77
CA ASN A 399 -12.53 2.46 -23.94
C ASN A 399 -13.40 2.44 -25.21
N SER A 400 -14.67 2.10 -25.03
CA SER A 400 -15.65 2.01 -26.13
C SER A 400 -16.11 3.35 -26.71
N LYS A 401 -15.62 4.49 -26.18
CA LYS A 401 -16.06 5.84 -26.57
C LYS A 401 -15.00 6.64 -27.32
N PHE A 402 -13.71 6.36 -27.06
CA PHE A 402 -12.62 7.16 -27.58
C PHE A 402 -12.51 7.06 -29.12
N ASN A 403 -12.58 8.22 -29.78
CA ASN A 403 -12.39 8.35 -31.23
C ASN A 403 -11.81 9.72 -31.62
N GLN A 404 -10.88 10.26 -30.81
CA GLN A 404 -10.26 11.56 -31.07
C GLN A 404 -8.95 11.43 -31.85
N PRO A 405 -8.61 12.38 -32.74
CA PRO A 405 -7.41 12.32 -33.55
C PRO A 405 -6.12 12.21 -32.70
N LEU A 406 -5.21 11.33 -33.12
CA LEU A 406 -3.89 11.13 -32.50
C LEU A 406 -2.72 11.36 -33.48
N SER A 407 -2.99 11.92 -34.66
CA SER A 407 -1.99 12.10 -35.71
C SER A 407 -0.85 13.05 -35.30
N MET A 408 -1.04 13.92 -34.31
CA MET A 408 0.01 14.82 -33.82
C MET A 408 0.96 14.18 -32.78
N TRP A 409 0.68 12.96 -32.34
CA TRP A 409 1.54 12.27 -31.39
C TRP A 409 2.87 11.85 -32.03
N ASN A 410 3.98 12.28 -31.42
CA ASN A 410 5.31 11.79 -31.75
C ASN A 410 5.63 10.53 -30.93
N VAL A 411 5.36 9.35 -31.50
CA VAL A 411 5.63 8.06 -30.85
C VAL A 411 6.98 7.44 -31.19
N SER A 412 7.93 8.22 -31.75
CA SER A 412 9.22 7.69 -32.24
C SER A 412 10.16 7.12 -31.16
N SER A 413 9.85 7.33 -29.89
CA SER A 413 10.55 6.73 -28.74
C SER A 413 9.87 5.46 -28.22
N ALA A 414 8.65 5.15 -28.67
CA ALA A 414 7.87 4.03 -28.17
C ALA A 414 8.55 2.68 -28.45
N THR A 415 8.60 1.83 -27.43
CA THR A 415 9.10 0.44 -27.54
C THR A 415 7.99 -0.57 -27.28
N ASN A 416 6.98 -0.22 -26.48
CA ASN A 416 5.87 -1.10 -26.11
C ASN A 416 4.50 -0.45 -26.34
N MET A 417 3.63 -1.11 -27.11
CA MET A 417 2.23 -0.69 -27.34
C MET A 417 1.21 -1.86 -27.31
N PRO A 418 1.39 -2.93 -26.49
CA PRO A 418 0.42 -4.02 -26.50
C PRO A 418 -0.94 -3.55 -25.99
N TYR A 419 -2.02 -4.11 -26.53
CA TYR A 419 -3.41 -3.82 -26.13
C TYR A 419 -3.88 -2.35 -26.30
N MET A 420 -3.11 -1.46 -26.92
CA MET A 420 -3.35 0.00 -26.87
C MET A 420 -4.80 0.41 -27.21
N PHE A 421 -5.40 -0.24 -28.21
CA PHE A 421 -6.80 -0.05 -28.64
C PHE A 421 -7.62 -1.34 -28.56
N GLN A 422 -7.21 -2.32 -27.75
CA GLN A 422 -7.95 -3.57 -27.61
C GLN A 422 -9.39 -3.24 -27.16
N GLN A 423 -10.40 -3.76 -27.86
CA GLN A 423 -11.82 -3.51 -27.59
C GLN A 423 -12.21 -2.01 -27.52
N ALA A 424 -11.41 -1.11 -28.11
CA ALA A 424 -11.78 0.29 -28.31
C ALA A 424 -12.74 0.40 -29.49
N THR A 425 -13.99 -0.02 -29.29
CA THR A 425 -14.94 -0.30 -30.38
C THR A 425 -15.32 0.90 -31.23
N ALA A 426 -15.14 2.13 -30.75
CA ALA A 426 -15.41 3.36 -31.51
C ALA A 426 -14.19 3.93 -32.24
N PHE A 427 -12.96 3.49 -31.93
CA PHE A 427 -11.76 4.11 -32.45
C PHE A 427 -11.56 3.81 -33.94
N ASN A 428 -11.46 4.85 -34.75
CA ASN A 428 -11.24 4.76 -36.20
C ASN A 428 -10.46 5.97 -36.75
N GLN A 429 -9.47 6.46 -36.01
CA GLN A 429 -8.67 7.62 -36.43
C GLN A 429 -7.41 7.18 -37.16
N ASP A 430 -7.00 7.96 -38.17
CA ASP A 430 -5.78 7.72 -38.92
C ASP A 430 -4.53 7.98 -38.06
N ILE A 431 -3.65 6.97 -38.02
CA ILE A 431 -2.37 6.92 -37.32
C ILE A 431 -1.26 6.37 -38.22
N SER A 432 -1.49 6.32 -39.54
CA SER A 432 -0.53 5.85 -40.56
C SER A 432 0.80 6.61 -40.53
N ASN A 433 0.77 7.86 -40.06
CA ASN A 433 1.92 8.74 -39.97
C ASN A 433 2.89 8.41 -38.81
N TRP A 434 2.47 7.64 -37.81
CA TRP A 434 3.30 7.30 -36.66
C TRP A 434 4.63 6.64 -37.05
N ASN A 435 5.69 6.96 -36.30
CA ASN A 435 6.99 6.29 -36.40
C ASN A 435 7.07 5.17 -35.35
N ILE A 436 6.82 3.94 -35.79
CA ILE A 436 6.76 2.74 -34.95
C ILE A 436 8.04 1.89 -34.99
N SER A 437 9.14 2.42 -35.53
CA SER A 437 10.36 1.65 -35.83
C SER A 437 11.09 1.06 -34.63
N LYS A 438 10.84 1.59 -33.43
CA LYS A 438 11.38 1.06 -32.17
C LYS A 438 10.43 0.11 -31.46
N VAL A 439 9.18 0.00 -31.89
CA VAL A 439 8.17 -0.79 -31.18
C VAL A 439 8.42 -2.27 -31.37
N THR A 440 8.68 -2.98 -30.27
CA THR A 440 8.93 -4.43 -30.24
C THR A 440 7.70 -5.23 -29.89
N ASP A 441 6.66 -4.63 -29.31
CA ASP A 441 5.40 -5.31 -28.98
C ASP A 441 4.16 -4.48 -29.34
N MET A 442 3.35 -5.00 -30.26
CA MET A 442 2.02 -4.50 -30.63
C MET A 442 0.97 -5.61 -30.53
N SER A 443 1.23 -6.64 -29.72
CA SER A 443 0.28 -7.73 -29.54
C SER A 443 -1.08 -7.20 -29.06
N ASN A 444 -2.15 -7.72 -29.67
CA ASN A 444 -3.53 -7.32 -29.40
C ASN A 444 -3.84 -5.82 -29.59
N MET A 445 -3.00 -5.03 -30.28
CA MET A 445 -3.17 -3.56 -30.36
C MET A 445 -4.56 -3.14 -30.85
N PHE A 446 -5.12 -3.79 -31.87
CA PHE A 446 -6.45 -3.53 -32.41
C PHE A 446 -7.43 -4.69 -32.19
N ASN A 447 -7.11 -5.63 -31.28
CA ASN A 447 -7.95 -6.80 -31.07
C ASN A 447 -9.36 -6.38 -30.60
N GLY A 448 -10.39 -6.66 -31.39
CA GLY A 448 -11.77 -6.26 -31.09
C GLY A 448 -12.05 -4.76 -31.25
N ALA A 449 -11.17 -3.99 -31.88
CA ALA A 449 -11.45 -2.60 -32.27
C ALA A 449 -12.37 -2.58 -33.50
N THR A 450 -13.65 -2.86 -33.28
CA THR A 450 -14.63 -3.21 -34.35
C THR A 450 -14.94 -2.09 -35.34
N SER A 451 -14.62 -0.82 -35.02
CA SER A 451 -14.76 0.29 -35.99
C SER A 451 -13.46 0.63 -36.72
N TYR A 452 -12.32 0.05 -36.32
CA TYR A 452 -11.02 0.43 -36.86
C TYR A 452 -10.84 -0.08 -38.29
N ASN A 453 -10.89 0.83 -39.27
CA ASN A 453 -10.81 0.55 -40.69
C ASN A 453 -9.93 1.60 -41.42
N GLN A 454 -8.71 1.81 -40.93
CA GLN A 454 -7.73 2.71 -41.55
C GLN A 454 -6.67 1.94 -42.36
N ASP A 455 -6.07 2.60 -43.35
CA ASP A 455 -4.97 2.02 -44.12
C ASP A 455 -3.67 2.03 -43.31
N LEU A 456 -3.13 0.84 -43.04
CA LEU A 456 -1.87 0.62 -42.31
C LEU A 456 -0.69 0.26 -43.22
N SER A 457 -0.84 0.33 -44.54
CA SER A 457 0.22 -0.02 -45.51
C SER A 457 1.54 0.74 -45.26
N ALA A 458 1.45 2.01 -44.86
CA ALA A 458 2.61 2.86 -44.53
C ALA A 458 3.41 2.40 -43.30
N TRP A 459 2.87 1.50 -42.46
CA TRP A 459 3.58 0.95 -41.30
C TRP A 459 4.50 -0.20 -41.67
N CYS A 460 4.25 -0.91 -42.76
CA CYS A 460 4.95 -2.14 -43.12
C CYS A 460 6.47 -1.94 -43.26
N THR A 461 6.90 -0.83 -43.86
CA THR A 461 8.32 -0.45 -44.01
C THR A 461 8.94 0.08 -42.72
N LYS A 462 8.12 0.40 -41.71
CA LYS A 462 8.53 0.96 -40.42
C LYS A 462 8.65 -0.11 -39.34
N PHE A 463 8.09 -1.31 -39.49
CA PHE A 463 8.15 -2.31 -38.42
C PHE A 463 9.58 -2.60 -37.95
N ASN A 464 9.74 -2.69 -36.63
CA ASN A 464 10.90 -3.35 -36.05
C ASN A 464 10.89 -4.83 -36.45
N ILE A 465 12.02 -5.38 -36.92
CA ILE A 465 12.07 -6.77 -37.38
C ILE A 465 11.68 -7.77 -36.29
N ASN A 466 11.81 -7.43 -35.00
CA ASN A 466 11.47 -8.30 -33.87
C ASN A 466 10.07 -8.05 -33.31
N VAL A 467 9.26 -7.20 -33.96
CA VAL A 467 7.92 -6.82 -33.47
C VAL A 467 7.01 -8.03 -33.24
N ASN A 468 6.38 -8.11 -32.07
CA ASN A 468 5.32 -9.06 -31.77
C ASN A 468 3.97 -8.56 -32.32
N LEU A 469 3.40 -9.30 -33.28
CA LEU A 469 2.10 -9.02 -33.92
C LEU A 469 1.05 -10.10 -33.61
N ALA A 470 1.24 -10.86 -32.52
CA ALA A 470 0.23 -11.81 -32.05
C ALA A 470 -1.10 -11.10 -31.78
N ASN A 471 -2.18 -11.62 -32.37
CA ASN A 471 -3.54 -11.08 -32.27
C ASN A 471 -3.68 -9.58 -32.66
N PHE A 472 -2.76 -9.05 -33.46
CA PHE A 472 -2.64 -7.62 -33.72
C PHE A 472 -3.94 -6.98 -34.25
N LEU A 473 -4.59 -7.64 -35.21
CA LEU A 473 -5.77 -7.16 -35.94
C LEU A 473 -7.02 -8.02 -35.71
N ASP A 474 -6.94 -9.02 -34.82
CA ASP A 474 -8.03 -9.96 -34.55
C ASP A 474 -9.35 -9.23 -34.28
N ASN A 475 -10.42 -9.60 -34.97
CA ASN A 475 -11.76 -9.02 -34.76
C ASN A 475 -11.84 -7.48 -34.92
N SER A 476 -10.88 -6.86 -35.60
CA SER A 476 -10.95 -5.42 -35.92
C SER A 476 -11.95 -5.14 -37.04
N GLY A 477 -12.32 -3.87 -37.22
CA GLY A 477 -13.24 -3.41 -38.27
C GLY A 477 -12.65 -3.35 -39.69
N MET A 478 -11.45 -3.89 -39.89
CA MET A 478 -10.68 -3.66 -41.11
C MET A 478 -11.38 -4.29 -42.33
N SER A 479 -11.64 -3.46 -43.33
CA SER A 479 -12.21 -3.91 -44.60
C SER A 479 -11.23 -4.79 -45.37
N ALA A 480 -11.75 -5.62 -46.27
CA ALA A 480 -10.92 -6.46 -47.13
C ALA A 480 -9.96 -5.64 -48.03
N ALA A 481 -10.33 -4.41 -48.38
CA ALA A 481 -9.47 -3.52 -49.15
C ALA A 481 -8.24 -3.07 -48.33
N ASN A 482 -8.46 -2.57 -47.10
CA ASN A 482 -7.37 -2.11 -46.23
C ASN A 482 -6.50 -3.27 -45.75
N TYR A 483 -7.10 -4.43 -45.45
CA TYR A 483 -6.33 -5.62 -45.07
C TYR A 483 -5.48 -6.15 -46.24
N SER A 484 -6.02 -6.16 -47.46
CA SER A 484 -5.24 -6.49 -48.66
C SER A 484 -4.08 -5.52 -48.91
N ALA A 485 -4.30 -4.21 -48.74
CA ALA A 485 -3.26 -3.20 -48.88
C ALA A 485 -2.13 -3.44 -47.86
N PHE A 486 -2.48 -3.75 -46.61
CA PHE A 486 -1.53 -4.11 -45.57
C PHE A 486 -0.72 -5.36 -45.92
N LEU A 487 -1.36 -6.45 -46.36
CA LEU A 487 -0.66 -7.69 -46.75
C LEU A 487 0.31 -7.47 -47.91
N ASN A 488 -0.10 -6.73 -48.93
CA ASN A 488 0.75 -6.41 -50.09
C ASN A 488 1.95 -5.54 -49.68
N ALA A 489 1.74 -4.52 -48.86
CA ALA A 489 2.83 -3.67 -48.35
C ALA A 489 3.77 -4.44 -47.43
N LEU A 490 3.24 -5.35 -46.60
CA LEU A 490 4.04 -6.21 -45.73
C LEU A 490 4.92 -7.15 -46.54
N TRP A 491 4.37 -7.79 -47.59
CA TRP A 491 5.16 -8.63 -48.48
C TRP A 491 6.19 -7.84 -49.29
N ALA A 492 5.88 -6.61 -49.73
CA ALA A 492 6.84 -5.78 -50.43
C ALA A 492 8.10 -5.53 -49.58
N ASP A 493 7.93 -5.26 -48.28
CA ASP A 493 9.07 -5.08 -47.38
C ASP A 493 9.78 -6.40 -47.02
N ILE A 494 9.01 -7.42 -46.61
CA ILE A 494 9.55 -8.71 -46.14
C ILE A 494 10.15 -9.53 -47.26
N GLY A 495 9.50 -9.55 -48.42
CA GLY A 495 9.89 -10.35 -49.57
C GLY A 495 10.96 -9.69 -50.44
N THR A 496 11.16 -8.37 -50.32
CA THR A 496 12.12 -7.65 -51.16
C THR A 496 13.03 -6.71 -50.36
N THR A 497 12.51 -5.61 -49.80
CA THR A 497 13.35 -4.51 -49.29
C THR A 497 14.24 -4.89 -48.12
N ARG A 498 13.68 -5.62 -47.14
CA ARG A 498 14.38 -6.01 -45.90
C ARG A 498 14.43 -7.53 -45.73
N GLN A 499 14.40 -8.28 -46.83
CA GLN A 499 14.28 -9.75 -46.82
C GLN A 499 15.34 -10.43 -45.94
N GLY A 500 16.62 -10.07 -46.08
CA GLY A 500 17.69 -10.66 -45.27
C GLY A 500 17.50 -10.45 -43.76
N ALA A 501 17.00 -9.28 -43.36
CA ALA A 501 16.75 -8.97 -41.94
C ALA A 501 15.57 -9.77 -41.38
N TRP A 502 14.51 -9.96 -42.17
CA TRP A 502 13.35 -10.76 -41.79
C TRP A 502 13.64 -12.27 -41.80
N ILE A 503 14.58 -12.74 -42.62
CA ILE A 503 15.08 -14.13 -42.58
C ILE A 503 15.87 -14.38 -41.29
N ALA A 504 16.69 -13.40 -40.86
CA ALA A 504 17.51 -13.51 -39.65
C ALA A 504 16.72 -13.38 -38.33
N ARG A 505 15.45 -12.99 -38.38
CA ARG A 505 14.57 -12.84 -37.20
C ARG A 505 14.40 -14.17 -36.47
N THR A 506 14.59 -14.16 -35.14
CA THR A 506 14.44 -15.34 -34.27
C THR A 506 13.09 -15.43 -33.55
N THR A 507 12.36 -14.32 -33.42
CA THR A 507 11.03 -14.31 -32.80
C THR A 507 9.97 -14.84 -33.76
N ALA A 508 8.91 -15.46 -33.22
CA ALA A 508 7.84 -16.06 -34.01
C ALA A 508 7.22 -15.06 -35.00
N LYS A 509 7.04 -15.48 -36.26
CA LYS A 509 6.45 -14.70 -37.34
C LYS A 509 4.94 -14.90 -37.36
N ILE A 510 4.25 -14.29 -36.41
CA ILE A 510 2.79 -14.44 -36.26
C ILE A 510 2.14 -13.11 -36.63
N LEU A 511 1.15 -13.15 -37.52
CA LEU A 511 0.23 -12.05 -37.80
C LEU A 511 -1.18 -12.47 -37.37
N GLY A 512 -1.64 -11.93 -36.24
CA GLY A 512 -3.02 -12.10 -35.80
C GLY A 512 -3.97 -11.25 -36.62
N ALA A 513 -4.91 -11.88 -37.32
CA ALA A 513 -5.94 -11.22 -38.12
C ALA A 513 -7.27 -12.00 -38.14
N VAL A 514 -7.61 -12.70 -37.05
CA VAL A 514 -8.83 -13.51 -36.95
C VAL A 514 -10.06 -12.70 -37.39
N ASN A 515 -10.94 -13.33 -38.17
CA ASN A 515 -12.17 -12.74 -38.75
C ASN A 515 -11.97 -11.64 -39.80
N LEU A 516 -10.74 -11.27 -40.15
CA LEU A 516 -10.48 -10.43 -41.32
C LEU A 516 -10.42 -11.27 -42.60
N LYS A 517 -10.88 -10.71 -43.72
CA LYS A 517 -10.74 -11.33 -45.04
C LYS A 517 -9.96 -10.41 -45.95
N TYR A 518 -9.19 -10.96 -46.88
CA TYR A 518 -8.48 -10.20 -47.92
C TYR A 518 -9.14 -10.41 -49.28
N ASN A 519 -9.03 -9.48 -50.21
CA ASN A 519 -9.50 -9.64 -51.59
C ASN A 519 -8.46 -10.34 -52.49
N SER A 520 -8.82 -10.71 -53.72
CA SER A 520 -7.94 -11.46 -54.64
C SER A 520 -6.59 -10.80 -54.94
N THR A 521 -6.46 -9.47 -54.78
CA THR A 521 -5.20 -8.76 -55.08
C THR A 521 -4.09 -9.05 -54.07
N ALA A 522 -4.41 -9.55 -52.87
CA ALA A 522 -3.44 -9.91 -51.85
C ALA A 522 -3.16 -11.41 -51.74
N ALA A 523 -3.80 -12.24 -52.58
CA ALA A 523 -3.67 -13.70 -52.52
C ALA A 523 -2.21 -14.16 -52.70
N ALA A 524 -1.49 -13.56 -53.66
CA ALA A 524 -0.08 -13.86 -53.89
C ALA A 524 0.80 -13.43 -52.72
N ALA A 525 0.64 -12.19 -52.24
CA ALA A 525 1.41 -11.67 -51.10
C ALA A 525 1.24 -12.52 -49.83
N ARG A 526 -0.01 -12.89 -49.51
CA ARG A 526 -0.30 -13.76 -48.37
C ARG A 526 0.33 -15.14 -48.51
N ALA A 527 0.19 -15.78 -49.66
CA ALA A 527 0.81 -17.08 -49.92
C ALA A 527 2.34 -17.02 -49.77
N SER A 528 2.96 -15.95 -50.28
CA SER A 528 4.40 -15.72 -50.14
C SER A 528 4.83 -15.47 -48.70
N LEU A 529 4.06 -14.73 -47.90
CA LEU A 529 4.33 -14.57 -46.46
C LEU A 529 4.34 -15.92 -45.75
N ILE A 530 3.32 -16.77 -45.98
CA ILE A 530 3.23 -18.12 -45.39
C ILE A 530 4.40 -19.00 -45.82
N ALA A 531 4.75 -18.98 -47.11
CA ALA A 531 5.90 -19.70 -47.63
C ALA A 531 7.24 -19.25 -46.98
N ASN A 532 7.29 -18.02 -46.44
CA ASN A 532 8.43 -17.47 -45.70
C ASN A 532 8.32 -17.64 -44.17
N GLY A 533 7.48 -18.59 -43.73
CA GLY A 533 7.36 -19.03 -42.34
C GLY A 533 6.45 -18.16 -41.48
N TRP A 534 5.59 -17.33 -42.07
CA TRP A 534 4.58 -16.60 -41.31
C TRP A 534 3.35 -17.46 -41.01
N THR A 535 2.89 -17.40 -39.77
CA THR A 535 1.56 -17.88 -39.37
C THR A 535 0.58 -16.71 -39.43
N ILE A 536 -0.40 -16.78 -40.33
CA ILE A 536 -1.44 -15.76 -40.52
C ILE A 536 -2.79 -16.37 -40.14
N THR A 537 -3.52 -15.77 -39.20
CA THR A 537 -4.77 -16.32 -38.63
C THR A 537 -6.05 -15.76 -39.25
N ASP A 538 -5.96 -15.17 -40.43
CA ASP A 538 -7.11 -14.54 -41.11
C ASP A 538 -8.20 -15.53 -41.54
N GLY A 539 -9.35 -14.98 -41.90
CA GLY A 539 -10.52 -15.71 -42.42
C GLY A 539 -10.45 -16.06 -43.92
N GLY A 540 -9.27 -15.98 -44.53
CA GLY A 540 -9.07 -16.30 -45.95
C GLY A 540 -9.52 -15.21 -46.93
N GLN A 541 -9.60 -15.59 -48.21
CA GLN A 541 -10.04 -14.68 -49.27
C GLN A 541 -11.54 -14.40 -49.16
N ALA A 542 -11.94 -13.15 -49.37
CA ALA A 542 -13.33 -12.78 -49.57
C ALA A 542 -13.89 -13.47 -50.83
N ALA A 543 -15.17 -13.88 -50.75
CA ALA A 543 -15.89 -14.53 -51.84
C ALA A 543 -16.15 -13.55 -53.00
#